data_AF-A0AAV5VK29-F1
#
_entry.id   AF-A0AAV5VK29-F1
#
_cell.length_a   1.000
_cell.length_b   1.000
_cell.length_c   1.000
_cell.angle_alpha   90.00
_cell.angle_beta   90.00
_cell.angle_gamma   90.00
#
_symmetry.space_group_name_H-M   'P 1'
#
loop_
_entity.id
_entity.type
_entity.pdbx_description
1 polymer ?
#
loop_
_entity_poly.entity_id
_entity_poly.type
_entity_poly.pdbx_seq_one_letter_code
_entity_poly.pdbx_strand_id
1 'polypeptide(L)'
;MSDTDELSVLEHLPEELVWAIFDHVSESVRSLSQTSRTLRSHVQSYISMPARIQIINQLMVSAEADEDEIQILMYTSHDKKDLFDMRLEANLYTNGFSPQRLQHNHYPRFEVYEFVCTPEDLDSNLRNLSVCIGAHPQTSLSRGRVGMVELYHMHEDHRREYYNTLLQGINFSSLELSLAELKDDDVEFTRKLIVEHKVEHLVIFFIQSACDHKSFLLELSSLVRSMEIALPKITNDWDDDTSVYRNKIVSYRMQAFEWVPLVVEMFGEGKKLDKLCIDNHDQPGYFTSDCIKQFKEKLPFLGKRICFKFACKASEAENSPTFINEHIVEGSRDQHSHLLTIKHSTRQHEGFRF
;
A
#
# COMPACT_ATOMS: atom_id res chain seq x y z
N MET A 1 49.05 -36.93 4.27
CA MET A 1 49.05 -35.49 4.01
C MET A 1 47.59 -35.10 3.94
N SER A 2 47.06 -34.54 5.02
CA SER A 2 45.70 -34.03 5.08
C SER A 2 45.72 -32.65 4.42
N ASP A 3 45.09 -32.53 3.25
CA ASP A 3 44.67 -31.22 2.75
C ASP A 3 43.75 -30.62 3.81
N THR A 4 44.29 -29.70 4.60
CA THR A 4 43.47 -28.76 5.35
C THR A 4 42.88 -27.82 4.32
N ASP A 5 41.65 -28.14 3.89
CA ASP A 5 40.75 -27.27 3.14
C ASP A 5 40.88 -25.84 3.68
N GLU A 6 41.52 -24.96 2.90
CA GLU A 6 41.47 -23.53 3.16
C GLU A 6 40.02 -23.08 2.91
N LEU A 7 39.25 -22.99 4.00
CA LEU A 7 37.92 -22.42 4.00
C LEU A 7 37.95 -21.07 3.28
N SER A 8 36.91 -20.78 2.49
CA SER A 8 36.79 -19.52 1.78
C SER A 8 36.82 -18.34 2.76
N VAL A 9 37.29 -17.17 2.32
CA VAL A 9 37.26 -15.94 3.13
C VAL A 9 35.85 -15.65 3.65
N LEU A 10 34.81 -15.96 2.86
CA LEU A 10 33.41 -15.80 3.25
C LEU A 10 33.01 -16.68 4.45
N GLU A 11 33.61 -17.86 4.58
CA GLU A 11 33.29 -18.82 5.65
C GLU A 11 33.95 -18.47 6.99
N HIS A 12 34.92 -17.55 6.96
CA HIS A 12 35.58 -17.03 8.16
C HIS A 12 34.92 -15.75 8.69
N LEU A 13 33.97 -15.18 7.95
CA LEU A 13 33.28 -13.97 8.39
C LEU A 13 32.27 -14.30 9.51
N PRO A 14 32.10 -13.39 10.49
CA PRO A 14 30.97 -13.44 11.40
C PRO A 14 29.63 -13.50 10.64
N GLU A 15 28.65 -14.21 11.20
CA GLU A 15 27.35 -14.45 10.55
C GLU A 15 26.67 -13.15 10.13
N GLU A 16 26.78 -12.11 10.95
CA GLU A 16 26.14 -10.82 10.68
C GLU A 16 26.66 -10.15 9.41
N LEU A 17 27.95 -10.33 9.11
CA LEU A 17 28.58 -9.82 7.88
C LEU A 17 28.20 -10.69 6.68
N VAL A 18 28.15 -12.01 6.84
CA VAL A 18 27.67 -12.93 5.80
C VAL A 18 26.23 -12.59 5.43
N TRP A 19 25.37 -12.32 6.41
CA TRP A 19 23.99 -11.90 6.18
C TRP A 19 23.88 -10.53 5.54
N ALA A 20 24.75 -9.58 5.88
CA ALA A 20 24.80 -8.29 5.18
C ALA A 20 25.18 -8.45 3.70
N ILE A 21 26.00 -9.46 3.36
CA ILE A 21 26.30 -9.83 1.98
C ILE A 21 25.03 -10.41 1.33
N PHE A 22 24.33 -11.33 1.98
CA PHE A 22 23.07 -11.88 1.47
C PHE A 22 21.99 -10.80 1.23
N ASP A 23 21.93 -9.77 2.09
CA ASP A 23 21.05 -8.61 1.90
C ASP A 23 21.30 -7.91 0.54
N HIS A 24 22.57 -7.88 0.09
CA HIS A 24 23.02 -7.21 -1.14
C HIS A 24 22.97 -8.10 -2.39
N VAL A 25 23.16 -9.41 -2.26
CA VAL A 25 23.20 -10.38 -3.38
C VAL A 25 22.15 -11.48 -3.19
N SER A 26 20.90 -11.08 -2.95
CA SER A 26 19.78 -11.99 -2.66
C SER A 26 19.53 -13.00 -3.78
N GLU A 27 19.81 -12.63 -5.02
CA GLU A 27 19.67 -13.47 -6.22
C GLU A 27 20.68 -14.62 -6.25
N SER A 28 21.77 -14.51 -5.48
CA SER A 28 22.83 -15.52 -5.43
C SER A 28 22.74 -16.41 -4.19
N VAL A 29 21.84 -16.12 -3.25
CA VAL A 29 21.75 -16.81 -1.95
C VAL A 29 21.55 -18.32 -2.13
N ARG A 30 20.72 -18.72 -3.10
CA ARG A 30 20.52 -20.14 -3.41
C ARG A 30 21.79 -20.81 -3.90
N SER A 31 22.50 -20.20 -4.85
CA SER A 31 23.79 -20.70 -5.34
C SER A 31 24.83 -20.78 -4.23
N LEU A 32 24.92 -19.76 -3.36
CA LEU A 32 25.83 -19.74 -2.21
C LEU A 32 25.53 -20.87 -1.22
N SER A 33 24.27 -21.26 -1.03
CA SER A 33 23.91 -22.41 -0.18
C SER A 33 24.37 -23.77 -0.74
N GLN A 34 24.73 -23.83 -2.02
CA GLN A 34 25.17 -25.04 -2.71
C GLN A 34 26.70 -25.17 -2.74
N THR A 35 27.45 -24.09 -2.47
CA THR A 35 28.92 -24.11 -2.59
C THR A 35 29.63 -24.80 -1.43
N SER A 36 29.10 -24.72 -0.21
CA SER A 36 29.69 -25.38 0.97
C SER A 36 28.67 -25.69 2.07
N ARG A 37 29.06 -26.53 3.04
CA ARG A 37 28.22 -26.85 4.21
C ARG A 37 28.06 -25.64 5.13
N THR A 38 29.12 -24.86 5.31
CA THR A 38 29.12 -23.66 6.17
C THR A 38 28.19 -22.60 5.62
N LEU A 39 28.31 -22.26 4.33
CA LEU A 39 27.42 -21.29 3.68
C LEU A 39 25.97 -21.77 3.66
N ARG A 40 25.73 -23.07 3.42
CA ARG A 40 24.39 -23.65 3.56
C ARG A 40 23.81 -23.41 4.95
N SER A 41 24.59 -23.63 6.00
CA SER A 41 24.15 -23.39 7.38
C SER A 41 23.81 -21.91 7.60
N HIS A 42 24.67 -20.99 7.15
CA HIS A 42 24.39 -19.55 7.28
C HIS A 42 23.14 -19.11 6.51
N VAL A 43 22.93 -19.65 5.30
CA VAL A 43 21.71 -19.37 4.52
C VAL A 43 20.47 -19.90 5.22
N GLN A 44 20.51 -21.13 5.76
CA GLN A 44 19.39 -21.71 6.50
C GLN A 44 19.04 -20.90 7.76
N SER A 45 20.06 -20.46 8.52
CA SER A 45 19.86 -19.52 9.62
C SER A 45 19.24 -18.22 9.13
N TYR A 46 19.77 -17.64 8.04
CA TYR A 46 19.29 -16.37 7.47
C TYR A 46 17.82 -16.41 7.03
N ILE A 47 17.40 -17.43 6.30
CA ILE A 47 16.02 -17.54 5.79
C ILE A 47 15.00 -17.84 6.90
N SER A 48 15.45 -18.40 8.03
CA SER A 48 14.61 -18.69 9.19
C SER A 48 14.40 -17.47 10.09
N MET A 49 15.21 -16.42 9.93
CA MET A 49 15.07 -15.17 10.68
C MET A 49 14.04 -14.23 10.05
N PRO A 50 13.51 -13.25 10.82
CA PRO A 50 12.77 -12.12 10.26
C PRO A 50 13.58 -11.43 9.16
N ALA A 51 12.91 -11.05 8.08
CA ALA A 51 13.59 -10.40 6.96
C ALA A 51 14.26 -9.10 7.42
N ARG A 52 15.45 -8.81 6.87
CA ARG A 52 16.19 -7.57 7.13
C ARG A 52 16.03 -6.53 6.03
N ILE A 53 15.59 -7.01 4.86
CA ILE A 53 15.37 -6.23 3.65
C ILE A 53 13.89 -6.34 3.24
N GLN A 54 13.46 -5.47 2.34
CA GLN A 54 12.17 -5.60 1.68
C GLN A 54 12.24 -6.76 0.68
N ILE A 55 11.48 -7.82 0.95
CA ILE A 55 11.35 -8.98 0.05
C ILE A 55 10.09 -8.83 -0.81
N ILE A 56 8.99 -8.38 -0.19
CA ILE A 56 7.71 -8.16 -0.87
C ILE A 56 7.54 -6.67 -1.16
N ASN A 57 7.39 -6.33 -2.43
CA ASN A 57 7.15 -4.97 -2.89
C ASN A 57 5.70 -4.55 -2.66
N GLN A 58 4.77 -5.47 -2.90
CA GLN A 58 3.33 -5.24 -2.76
C GLN A 58 2.68 -6.53 -2.26
N LEU A 59 1.85 -6.40 -1.24
CA LEU A 59 1.02 -7.46 -0.69
C LEU A 59 -0.43 -7.07 -0.90
N MET A 60 -1.13 -7.81 -1.76
CA MET A 60 -2.55 -7.62 -2.00
C MET A 60 -3.32 -8.76 -1.33
N VAL A 61 -4.35 -8.40 -0.57
CA VAL A 61 -5.24 -9.35 0.07
C VAL A 61 -6.66 -9.01 -0.35
N SER A 62 -7.31 -9.97 -1.01
CA SER A 62 -8.66 -9.83 -1.52
C SER A 62 -9.51 -11.00 -1.06
N ALA A 63 -10.76 -10.72 -0.73
CA ALA A 63 -11.75 -11.73 -0.42
C ALA A 63 -12.95 -11.51 -1.34
N GLU A 64 -13.40 -12.56 -2.04
CA GLU A 64 -14.61 -12.46 -2.85
C GLU A 64 -15.84 -12.38 -1.95
N ALA A 65 -16.91 -11.71 -2.39
CA ALA A 65 -18.06 -11.43 -1.53
C ALA A 65 -18.76 -12.71 -1.05
N ASP A 66 -18.75 -13.77 -1.86
CA ASP A 66 -19.50 -15.00 -1.61
C ASP A 66 -18.61 -16.19 -1.19
N GLU A 67 -17.31 -15.97 -1.01
CA GLU A 67 -16.35 -17.03 -0.68
C GLU A 67 -15.71 -16.82 0.70
N ASP A 68 -15.58 -17.91 1.47
CA ASP A 68 -14.79 -17.95 2.70
C ASP A 68 -13.28 -17.94 2.42
N GLU A 69 -12.90 -17.97 1.14
CA GLU A 69 -11.52 -17.99 0.68
C GLU A 69 -10.96 -16.56 0.54
N ILE A 70 -9.71 -16.40 0.98
CA ILE A 70 -8.97 -15.15 0.86
C ILE A 70 -7.79 -15.37 -0.08
N GLN A 71 -7.76 -14.61 -1.16
CA GLN A 71 -6.66 -14.58 -2.09
C GLN A 71 -5.59 -13.60 -1.60
N ILE A 72 -4.36 -14.11 -1.47
CA ILE A 72 -3.18 -13.33 -1.09
C ILE A 72 -2.22 -13.34 -2.27
N LEU A 73 -1.96 -12.16 -2.83
CA LEU A 73 -1.00 -11.94 -3.90
C LEU A 73 0.23 -11.23 -3.35
N MET A 74 1.41 -11.82 -3.58
CA MET A 74 2.69 -11.29 -3.12
C MET A 74 3.57 -10.99 -4.34
N TYR A 75 3.90 -9.72 -4.50
CA TYR A 75 4.74 -9.25 -5.59
C TYR A 75 6.17 -9.07 -5.09
N THR A 76 7.14 -9.69 -5.75
CA THR A 76 8.58 -9.55 -5.45
C THR A 76 9.37 -9.22 -6.71
N SER A 77 10.55 -8.63 -6.55
CA SER A 77 11.43 -8.36 -7.68
C SER A 77 12.26 -9.59 -8.03
N HIS A 78 12.71 -9.67 -9.28
CA HIS A 78 13.48 -10.81 -9.80
C HIS A 78 14.74 -11.11 -9.00
N ASP A 79 15.40 -10.08 -8.47
CA ASP A 79 16.60 -10.21 -7.64
C ASP A 79 16.31 -10.75 -6.22
N LYS A 80 15.06 -10.71 -5.75
CA LYS A 80 14.64 -11.19 -4.43
C LYS A 80 13.94 -12.55 -4.51
N LYS A 81 13.55 -12.98 -5.70
CA LYS A 81 12.85 -14.25 -5.98
C LYS A 81 13.49 -15.44 -5.28
N ASP A 82 14.77 -15.69 -5.52
CA ASP A 82 15.44 -16.90 -5.01
C ASP A 82 15.48 -16.94 -3.48
N LEU A 83 15.67 -15.79 -2.84
CA LEU A 83 15.57 -15.67 -1.39
C LEU A 83 14.15 -15.96 -0.90
N PHE A 84 13.13 -15.42 -1.58
CA PHE A 84 11.74 -15.64 -1.19
C PHE A 84 11.32 -17.11 -1.36
N ASP A 85 11.68 -17.76 -2.47
CA ASP A 85 11.45 -19.18 -2.69
C ASP A 85 12.07 -20.03 -1.57
N MET A 86 13.31 -19.72 -1.18
CA MET A 86 13.96 -20.46 -0.09
C MET A 86 13.22 -20.29 1.25
N ARG A 87 12.66 -19.10 1.52
CA ARG A 87 11.85 -18.86 2.73
C ARG A 87 10.54 -19.65 2.69
N LEU A 88 9.86 -19.67 1.54
CA LEU A 88 8.65 -20.47 1.34
C LEU A 88 8.94 -21.97 1.53
N GLU A 89 10.02 -22.47 0.94
CA GLU A 89 10.48 -23.86 1.10
C GLU A 89 10.72 -24.22 2.57
N ALA A 90 11.40 -23.33 3.31
CA ALA A 90 11.79 -23.58 4.68
C ALA A 90 10.62 -23.51 5.68
N ASN A 91 9.62 -22.66 5.44
CA ASN A 91 8.57 -22.36 6.43
C ASN A 91 7.18 -22.91 6.07
N LEU A 92 6.87 -23.10 4.79
CA LEU A 92 5.57 -23.65 4.36
C LEU A 92 5.68 -25.15 4.09
N TYR A 93 6.57 -25.57 3.20
CA TYR A 93 6.61 -26.97 2.73
C TYR A 93 7.01 -27.96 3.83
N THR A 94 7.82 -27.52 4.79
CA THR A 94 8.22 -28.31 5.96
C THR A 94 7.06 -28.55 6.95
N ASN A 95 6.02 -27.72 6.91
CA ASN A 95 4.87 -27.77 7.83
C ASN A 95 3.64 -28.45 7.23
N GLY A 96 3.82 -29.28 6.19
CA GLY A 96 2.73 -30.04 5.55
C GLY A 96 1.87 -29.21 4.61
N PHE A 97 2.28 -27.99 4.28
CA PHE A 97 1.61 -27.18 3.26
C PHE A 97 1.75 -27.83 1.88
N SER A 98 0.63 -27.99 1.16
CA SER A 98 0.64 -28.51 -0.20
C SER A 98 1.12 -27.42 -1.18
N PRO A 99 2.25 -27.63 -1.91
CA PRO A 99 2.74 -26.67 -2.89
C PRO A 99 1.71 -26.33 -3.98
N GLN A 100 0.71 -27.18 -4.21
CA GLN A 100 -0.35 -26.97 -5.19
C GLN A 100 -1.23 -25.75 -4.89
N ARG A 101 -1.24 -25.28 -3.63
CA ARG A 101 -2.02 -24.12 -3.19
C ARG A 101 -1.29 -22.78 -3.37
N LEU A 102 -0.01 -22.84 -3.77
CA LEU A 102 0.79 -21.67 -4.11
C LEU A 102 1.05 -21.66 -5.61
N GLN A 103 0.45 -20.70 -6.31
CA GLN A 103 0.74 -20.49 -7.73
C GLN A 103 1.85 -19.45 -7.87
N HIS A 104 2.73 -19.64 -8.85
CA HIS A 104 3.81 -18.71 -9.15
C HIS A 104 3.74 -18.30 -10.62
N ASN A 105 3.64 -17.00 -10.85
CA ASN A 105 3.51 -16.40 -12.16
C ASN A 105 4.66 -15.41 -12.41
N HIS A 106 5.35 -15.57 -13.54
CA HIS A 106 6.45 -14.70 -13.95
C HIS A 106 5.97 -13.57 -14.86
N TYR A 107 6.30 -12.33 -14.50
CA TYR A 107 6.03 -11.15 -15.30
C TYR A 107 7.33 -10.40 -15.64
N PRO A 108 7.35 -9.56 -16.70
CA PRO A 108 8.58 -8.88 -17.12
C PRO A 108 9.27 -8.04 -16.05
N ARG A 109 8.54 -7.55 -15.03
CA ARG A 109 9.06 -6.65 -14.00
C ARG A 109 9.09 -7.24 -12.58
N PHE A 110 8.37 -8.32 -12.35
CA PHE A 110 8.15 -8.86 -11.02
C PHE A 110 7.73 -10.32 -11.08
N GLU A 111 7.85 -11.00 -9.96
CA GLU A 111 7.32 -12.33 -9.71
C GLU A 111 6.07 -12.19 -8.84
N VAL A 112 5.02 -12.93 -9.16
CA VAL A 112 3.77 -12.94 -8.39
C VAL A 112 3.54 -14.32 -7.82
N TYR A 113 3.35 -14.37 -6.51
CA TYR A 113 2.97 -15.57 -5.79
C TYR A 113 1.55 -15.41 -5.29
N GLU A 114 0.71 -16.37 -5.66
CA GLU A 114 -0.70 -16.39 -5.31
C GLU A 114 -0.97 -17.53 -4.33
N PHE A 115 -1.57 -17.18 -3.21
CA PHE A 115 -1.93 -18.09 -2.14
C PHE A 115 -3.41 -17.92 -1.85
N VAL A 116 -4.16 -19.02 -1.94
CA VAL A 116 -5.57 -19.04 -1.56
C VAL A 116 -5.68 -19.63 -0.16
N CYS A 117 -6.17 -18.81 0.77
CA CYS A 117 -6.31 -19.11 2.19
C CYS A 117 -7.75 -19.49 2.51
N THR A 118 -7.95 -20.59 3.23
CA THR A 118 -9.25 -21.01 3.75
C THR A 118 -9.29 -20.82 5.27
N PRO A 119 -10.46 -20.96 5.94
CA PRO A 119 -10.55 -20.86 7.39
C PRO A 119 -9.62 -21.80 8.18
N GLU A 120 -9.24 -22.94 7.61
CA GLU A 120 -8.35 -23.91 8.24
C GLU A 120 -6.89 -23.43 8.32
N ASP A 121 -6.51 -22.42 7.52
CA ASP A 121 -5.13 -21.94 7.42
C ASP A 121 -4.76 -20.84 8.40
N LEU A 122 -5.76 -20.26 9.06
CA LEU A 122 -5.65 -19.05 9.87
C LEU A 122 -4.52 -19.16 10.92
N ASP A 123 -4.38 -20.33 11.56
CA ASP A 123 -3.49 -20.49 12.69
C ASP A 123 -2.04 -20.85 12.35
N SER A 124 -1.79 -21.71 11.35
CA SER A 124 -0.44 -22.22 11.07
C SER A 124 0.13 -21.68 9.76
N ASN A 125 -0.59 -21.89 8.66
CA ASN A 125 -0.11 -21.54 7.32
C ASN A 125 -0.01 -20.03 7.14
N LEU A 126 -0.99 -19.27 7.63
CA LEU A 126 -0.97 -17.81 7.52
C LEU A 126 0.15 -17.17 8.35
N ARG A 127 0.43 -17.71 9.55
CA ARG A 127 1.57 -17.28 10.38
C ARG A 127 2.91 -17.60 9.71
N ASN A 128 3.04 -18.80 9.15
CA ASN A 128 4.26 -19.19 8.42
C ASN A 128 4.46 -18.33 7.17
N LEU A 129 3.38 -18.00 6.46
CA LEU A 129 3.41 -17.08 5.33
C LEU A 129 3.86 -15.68 5.78
N SER A 130 3.31 -15.18 6.89
CA SER A 130 3.70 -13.92 7.51
C SER A 130 5.22 -13.88 7.80
N VAL A 131 5.79 -14.96 8.33
CA VAL A 131 7.25 -15.10 8.51
C VAL A 131 7.99 -15.06 7.18
N CYS A 132 7.48 -15.73 6.13
CA CYS A 132 8.09 -15.70 4.80
C CYS A 132 8.19 -14.28 4.23
N ILE A 133 7.14 -13.48 4.38
CA ILE A 133 7.07 -12.10 3.88
C ILE A 133 7.79 -11.08 4.77
N GLY A 134 8.26 -11.51 5.95
CA GLY A 134 9.21 -10.75 6.77
C GLY A 134 8.72 -10.37 8.17
N ALA A 135 7.60 -10.94 8.63
CA ALA A 135 7.11 -10.70 9.98
C ALA A 135 8.07 -11.24 11.06
N HIS A 136 7.99 -10.62 12.24
CA HIS A 136 8.70 -11.10 13.43
C HIS A 136 7.70 -11.71 14.43
N PRO A 137 7.75 -13.02 14.69
CA PRO A 137 6.73 -13.71 15.51
C PRO A 137 6.78 -13.40 17.01
N GLN A 138 7.71 -12.58 17.50
CA GLN A 138 7.97 -12.40 18.93
C GLN A 138 8.27 -10.97 19.37
N THR A 139 8.43 -10.01 18.47
CA THR A 139 8.72 -8.62 18.87
C THR A 139 8.05 -7.60 17.96
N SER A 140 7.68 -6.46 18.55
CA SER A 140 7.27 -5.24 17.84
C SER A 140 8.43 -4.57 17.07
N LEU A 141 9.62 -5.20 17.06
CA LEU A 141 10.84 -4.73 16.44
C LEU A 141 11.09 -5.54 15.17
N SER A 142 10.11 -5.59 14.27
CA SER A 142 10.34 -6.11 12.93
C SER A 142 11.31 -5.18 12.19
N ARG A 143 12.23 -5.78 11.45
CA ARG A 143 13.10 -5.07 10.49
C ARG A 143 12.64 -5.29 9.05
N GLY A 144 11.89 -6.36 8.81
CA GLY A 144 11.32 -6.68 7.51
C GLY A 144 10.28 -5.64 7.13
N ARG A 145 10.32 -5.20 5.88
CA ARG A 145 9.42 -4.20 5.34
C ARG A 145 8.68 -4.79 4.14
N VAL A 146 7.37 -4.56 4.09
CA VAL A 146 6.58 -4.68 2.87
C VAL A 146 6.42 -3.27 2.30
N GLY A 147 6.55 -3.13 0.98
CA GLY A 147 6.44 -1.82 0.33
C GLY A 147 5.04 -1.22 0.48
N MET A 148 4.05 -1.85 -0.18
CA MET A 148 2.64 -1.49 -0.14
C MET A 148 1.79 -2.67 0.32
N VAL A 149 0.76 -2.40 1.13
CA VAL A 149 -0.29 -3.37 1.47
C VAL A 149 -1.61 -2.90 0.89
N GLU A 150 -2.33 -3.77 0.21
CA GLU A 150 -3.63 -3.46 -0.40
C GLU A 150 -4.69 -4.42 0.13
N LEU A 151 -5.77 -3.88 0.71
CA LEU A 151 -6.84 -4.66 1.29
C LEU A 151 -8.15 -4.36 0.54
N TYR A 152 -8.73 -5.41 -0.03
CA TYR A 152 -9.98 -5.35 -0.79
C TYR A 152 -11.09 -6.06 -0.01
N HIS A 153 -12.31 -5.49 -0.02
CA HIS A 153 -13.51 -6.12 0.52
C HIS A 153 -13.45 -6.50 2.02
N MET A 154 -13.09 -5.54 2.89
CA MET A 154 -12.87 -5.77 4.33
C MET A 154 -14.13 -5.93 5.21
N HIS A 155 -15.33 -6.03 4.63
CA HIS A 155 -16.58 -5.75 5.33
C HIS A 155 -17.07 -6.81 6.35
N GLU A 156 -16.39 -7.96 6.46
CA GLU A 156 -16.83 -9.06 7.33
C GLU A 156 -15.85 -9.32 8.47
N ASP A 157 -16.37 -9.47 9.70
CA ASP A 157 -15.57 -9.58 10.91
C ASP A 157 -14.59 -10.76 10.90
N HIS A 158 -15.02 -11.92 10.37
CA HIS A 158 -14.14 -13.09 10.29
C HIS A 158 -12.97 -12.85 9.32
N ARG A 159 -13.14 -12.02 8.28
CA ARG A 159 -12.07 -11.65 7.34
C ARG A 159 -11.01 -10.78 8.00
N ARG A 160 -11.40 -9.97 8.99
CA ARG A 160 -10.47 -9.13 9.77
C ARG A 160 -9.46 -9.94 10.56
N GLU A 161 -9.81 -11.17 10.96
CA GLU A 161 -8.88 -12.05 11.66
C GLU A 161 -7.71 -12.47 10.76
N TYR A 162 -7.95 -12.70 9.47
CA TYR A 162 -6.90 -12.98 8.50
C TYR A 162 -5.98 -11.79 8.30
N TYR A 163 -6.53 -10.58 8.11
CA TYR A 163 -5.71 -9.37 7.98
C TYR A 163 -4.84 -9.16 9.21
N ASN A 164 -5.43 -9.25 10.41
CA ASN A 164 -4.70 -9.10 11.66
C ASN A 164 -3.58 -10.15 11.79
N THR A 165 -3.87 -11.41 11.46
CA THR A 165 -2.90 -12.51 11.61
C THR A 165 -1.77 -12.43 10.57
N LEU A 166 -2.10 -12.13 9.31
CA LEU A 166 -1.11 -12.00 8.24
C LEU A 166 -0.21 -10.79 8.48
N LEU A 167 -0.78 -9.65 8.83
CA LEU A 167 -0.04 -8.38 8.99
C LEU A 167 0.68 -8.28 10.34
N GLN A 168 0.40 -9.18 11.29
CA GLN A 168 1.01 -9.15 12.61
C GLN A 168 2.54 -9.13 12.52
N GLY A 169 3.16 -8.08 13.07
CA GLY A 169 4.62 -7.95 13.08
C GLY A 169 5.24 -7.60 11.72
N ILE A 170 4.43 -7.19 10.73
CA ILE A 170 4.91 -6.65 9.46
C ILE A 170 4.98 -5.13 9.55
N ASN A 171 6.08 -4.55 9.06
CA ASN A 171 6.15 -3.11 8.85
C ASN A 171 5.84 -2.77 7.40
N PHE A 172 4.96 -1.80 7.20
CA PHE A 172 4.71 -1.16 5.92
C PHE A 172 4.34 0.29 6.16
N SER A 173 4.70 1.17 5.23
CA SER A 173 4.39 2.60 5.34
C SER A 173 3.24 3.03 4.45
N SER A 174 2.82 2.16 3.53
CA SER A 174 1.86 2.48 2.50
C SER A 174 0.73 1.45 2.54
N LEU A 175 -0.50 1.94 2.63
CA LEU A 175 -1.71 1.14 2.73
C LEU A 175 -2.72 1.61 1.69
N GLU A 176 -3.30 0.68 0.94
CA GLU A 176 -4.44 0.90 0.06
C GLU A 176 -5.66 0.14 0.60
N LEU A 177 -6.79 0.83 0.68
CA LEU A 177 -8.05 0.27 1.15
C LEU A 177 -9.12 0.46 0.07
N SER A 178 -9.71 -0.66 -0.36
CA SER A 178 -10.82 -0.66 -1.30
C SER A 178 -12.09 -1.20 -0.64
N LEU A 179 -13.04 -0.30 -0.43
CA LEU A 179 -14.29 -0.52 0.31
C LEU A 179 -15.49 -0.31 -0.62
N ALA A 180 -16.44 -1.25 -0.64
CA ALA A 180 -17.71 -1.00 -1.33
C ALA A 180 -18.52 0.06 -0.58
N GLU A 181 -18.64 -0.08 0.75
CA GLU A 181 -19.36 0.84 1.63
C GLU A 181 -18.56 1.08 2.90
N LEU A 182 -18.20 2.33 3.19
CA LEU A 182 -17.53 2.70 4.43
C LEU A 182 -18.51 2.66 5.61
N LYS A 183 -18.29 1.72 6.55
CA LYS A 183 -19.04 1.55 7.80
C LYS A 183 -18.22 1.99 9.02
N ASP A 184 -18.86 2.18 10.18
CA ASP A 184 -18.19 2.59 11.42
C ASP A 184 -17.11 1.59 11.87
N ASP A 185 -17.36 0.30 11.72
CA ASP A 185 -16.36 -0.72 12.07
C ASP A 185 -15.14 -0.68 11.12
N ASP A 186 -15.34 -0.29 9.86
CA ASP A 186 -14.23 -0.12 8.90
C ASP A 186 -13.39 1.10 9.25
N VAL A 187 -14.01 2.16 9.80
CA VAL A 187 -13.30 3.34 10.33
C VAL A 187 -12.40 2.94 11.49
N GLU A 188 -12.94 2.20 12.47
CA GLU A 188 -12.17 1.72 13.62
C GLU A 188 -11.01 0.82 13.19
N PHE A 189 -11.28 -0.14 12.31
CA PHE A 189 -10.28 -1.07 11.81
C PHE A 189 -9.17 -0.35 11.03
N THR A 190 -9.53 0.58 10.14
CA THR A 190 -8.59 1.41 9.38
C THR A 190 -7.68 2.21 10.31
N ARG A 191 -8.28 2.85 11.33
CA ARG A 191 -7.51 3.60 12.33
C ARG A 191 -6.51 2.71 13.06
N LYS A 192 -6.95 1.53 13.50
CA LYS A 192 -6.09 0.55 14.17
C LYS A 192 -4.89 0.20 13.29
N LEU A 193 -5.12 -0.16 12.02
CA LEU A 193 -4.04 -0.50 11.09
C LEU A 193 -3.04 0.64 10.91
N ILE A 194 -3.51 1.87 10.69
CA ILE A 194 -2.65 3.03 10.48
C ILE A 194 -1.75 3.29 11.70
N VAL A 195 -2.32 3.21 12.91
CA VAL A 195 -1.58 3.45 14.15
C VAL A 195 -0.61 2.30 14.45
N GLU A 196 -1.05 1.06 14.32
CA GLU A 196 -0.26 -0.14 14.62
C GLU A 196 0.95 -0.27 13.70
N HIS A 197 0.74 -0.10 12.39
CA HIS A 197 1.80 -0.24 11.38
C HIS A 197 2.51 1.07 11.06
N LYS A 198 2.12 2.19 11.67
CA LYS A 198 2.68 3.53 11.45
C LYS A 198 2.63 3.94 9.97
N VAL A 199 1.49 3.72 9.34
CA VAL A 199 1.26 4.06 7.93
C VAL A 199 1.48 5.56 7.72
N GLU A 200 2.31 5.90 6.72
CA GLU A 200 2.60 7.28 6.32
C GLU A 200 1.81 7.69 5.07
N HIS A 201 1.48 6.73 4.20
CA HIS A 201 0.80 6.94 2.93
C HIS A 201 -0.46 6.08 2.85
N LEU A 202 -1.61 6.70 2.63
CA LEU A 202 -2.90 6.01 2.53
C LEU A 202 -3.53 6.26 1.17
N VAL A 203 -3.93 5.19 0.49
CA VAL A 203 -4.85 5.24 -0.65
C VAL A 203 -6.19 4.72 -0.13
N ILE A 204 -7.26 5.47 -0.33
CA ILE A 204 -8.60 5.03 0.05
C ILE A 204 -9.56 5.15 -1.13
N PHE A 205 -10.24 4.06 -1.40
CA PHE A 205 -11.30 3.94 -2.38
C PHE A 205 -12.57 3.51 -1.65
N PHE A 206 -13.65 4.28 -1.80
CA PHE A 206 -14.97 3.84 -1.35
C PHE A 206 -16.08 4.30 -2.29
N ILE A 207 -17.06 3.42 -2.52
CA ILE A 207 -18.21 3.74 -3.40
C ILE A 207 -19.29 4.48 -2.61
N GLN A 208 -19.57 4.01 -1.39
CA GLN A 208 -20.61 4.59 -0.52
C GLN A 208 -20.05 4.80 0.88
N SER A 209 -20.74 5.62 1.67
CA SER A 209 -20.44 5.80 3.08
C SER A 209 -21.75 5.81 3.86
N ALA A 210 -21.83 4.93 4.85
CA ALA A 210 -22.90 4.88 5.84
C ALA A 210 -22.59 5.76 7.06
N CYS A 211 -21.37 6.28 7.16
CA CYS A 211 -20.86 7.06 8.29
C CYS A 211 -20.52 8.51 7.91
N ASP A 212 -20.04 9.29 8.88
CA ASP A 212 -19.57 10.65 8.65
C ASP A 212 -18.16 10.65 8.02
N HIS A 213 -18.12 10.53 6.69
CA HIS A 213 -16.89 10.60 5.91
C HIS A 213 -16.09 11.89 6.12
N LYS A 214 -16.72 13.02 6.48
CA LYS A 214 -16.00 14.27 6.75
C LYS A 214 -15.13 14.09 8.00
N SER A 215 -15.74 13.67 9.10
CA SER A 215 -15.02 13.42 10.36
C SER A 215 -13.94 12.36 10.18
N PHE A 216 -14.22 11.30 9.42
CA PHE A 216 -13.25 10.26 9.12
C PHE A 216 -12.04 10.78 8.32
N LEU A 217 -12.24 11.49 7.20
CA LEU A 217 -11.14 12.04 6.41
C LEU A 217 -10.29 13.04 7.21
N LEU A 218 -10.92 13.84 8.07
CA LEU A 218 -10.24 14.74 8.99
C LEU A 218 -9.42 13.99 10.05
N GLU A 219 -9.93 12.88 10.57
CA GLU A 219 -9.18 12.01 11.47
C GLU A 219 -7.96 11.44 10.75
N LEU A 220 -8.14 10.82 9.58
CA LEU A 220 -7.07 10.26 8.77
C LEU A 220 -5.98 11.29 8.43
N SER A 221 -6.34 12.53 8.11
CA SER A 221 -5.37 13.62 7.85
C SER A 221 -4.48 13.96 9.06
N SER A 222 -4.89 13.58 10.26
CA SER A 222 -4.11 13.71 11.50
C SER A 222 -3.15 12.55 11.70
N LEU A 223 -3.38 11.42 11.02
CA LEU A 223 -2.64 10.17 11.21
C LEU A 223 -1.55 9.97 10.16
N VAL A 224 -1.82 10.30 8.89
CA VAL A 224 -0.93 10.04 7.75
C VAL A 224 -0.29 11.31 7.19
N ARG A 225 0.86 11.17 6.51
CA ARG A 225 1.55 12.27 5.83
C ARG A 225 1.03 12.48 4.43
N SER A 226 0.60 11.43 3.76
CA SER A 226 0.03 11.55 2.43
C SER A 226 -1.22 10.70 2.28
N MET A 227 -2.16 11.20 1.50
CA MET A 227 -3.43 10.55 1.25
C MET A 227 -3.82 10.67 -0.22
N GLU A 228 -4.34 9.60 -0.79
CA GLU A 228 -5.03 9.57 -2.06
C GLU A 228 -6.47 9.10 -1.85
N ILE A 229 -7.42 9.87 -2.34
CA ILE A 229 -8.84 9.55 -2.30
C ILE A 229 -9.25 9.24 -3.73
N ALA A 230 -9.44 7.95 -4.04
CA ALA A 230 -9.88 7.49 -5.33
C ALA A 230 -11.41 7.45 -5.36
N LEU A 231 -12.02 8.26 -6.22
CA LEU A 231 -13.46 8.31 -6.40
C LEU A 231 -13.91 7.29 -7.46
N PRO A 232 -15.06 6.61 -7.25
CA PRO A 232 -15.53 5.59 -8.17
C PRO A 232 -15.80 6.15 -9.57
N LYS A 233 -15.35 5.40 -10.58
CA LYS A 233 -15.74 5.63 -11.98
C LYS A 233 -17.22 5.33 -12.13
N ILE A 234 -18.00 6.29 -12.62
CA ILE A 234 -19.34 5.99 -13.13
C ILE A 234 -19.15 5.44 -14.55
N THR A 235 -19.04 4.12 -14.66
CA THR A 235 -19.25 3.48 -15.96
C THR A 235 -20.75 3.25 -16.14
N ASN A 236 -21.24 3.56 -17.35
CA ASN A 236 -22.57 3.16 -17.79
C ASN A 236 -22.61 1.69 -18.25
N ASP A 237 -21.47 0.99 -18.20
CA ASP A 237 -21.28 -0.35 -18.79
C ASP A 237 -21.68 -1.51 -17.87
N TRP A 238 -22.21 -1.24 -16.68
CA TRP A 238 -22.82 -2.30 -15.88
C TRP A 238 -24.27 -2.45 -16.36
N ASP A 239 -24.52 -3.47 -17.18
CA ASP A 239 -25.83 -3.86 -17.75
C ASP A 239 -26.93 -4.16 -16.70
N ASP A 240 -26.66 -3.91 -15.42
CA ASP A 240 -27.63 -4.05 -14.34
C ASP A 240 -28.32 -2.69 -14.05
N ASP A 241 -29.62 -2.64 -14.34
CA ASP A 241 -30.52 -1.48 -14.16
C ASP A 241 -30.48 -0.90 -12.72
N THR A 242 -30.03 -1.67 -11.73
CA THR A 242 -29.88 -1.22 -10.34
C THR A 242 -28.60 -0.40 -10.08
N SER A 243 -27.57 -0.56 -10.91
CA SER A 243 -26.26 0.12 -10.78
C SER A 243 -26.31 1.59 -11.21
N VAL A 244 -27.11 1.89 -12.25
CA VAL A 244 -27.28 3.24 -12.81
C VAL A 244 -27.91 4.19 -11.78
N TYR A 245 -28.83 3.70 -10.94
CA TYR A 245 -29.42 4.49 -9.86
C TYR A 245 -28.47 4.73 -8.69
N ARG A 246 -27.70 3.71 -8.29
CA ARG A 246 -26.69 3.84 -7.21
C ARG A 246 -25.59 4.84 -7.60
N ASN A 247 -25.10 4.76 -8.83
CA ASN A 247 -24.05 5.65 -9.34
C ASN A 247 -24.52 7.12 -9.41
N LYS A 248 -25.79 7.37 -9.78
CA LYS A 248 -26.36 8.72 -9.73
C LYS A 248 -26.43 9.26 -8.29
N ILE A 249 -26.89 8.46 -7.33
CA ILE A 249 -27.07 8.91 -5.93
C ILE A 249 -25.72 9.25 -5.28
N VAL A 250 -24.68 8.46 -5.52
CA VAL A 250 -23.32 8.70 -5.00
C VAL A 250 -22.73 10.00 -5.56
N SER A 251 -22.83 10.22 -6.87
CA SER A 251 -22.32 11.45 -7.50
C SER A 251 -23.01 12.70 -6.97
N TYR A 252 -24.33 12.67 -6.76
CA TYR A 252 -25.04 13.82 -6.19
C TYR A 252 -24.63 14.14 -4.76
N ARG A 253 -24.41 13.12 -3.91
CA ARG A 253 -23.99 13.33 -2.52
C ARG A 253 -22.59 13.90 -2.41
N MET A 254 -21.66 13.49 -3.27
CA MET A 254 -20.29 14.03 -3.29
C MET A 254 -20.19 15.37 -4.03
N GLN A 255 -21.11 15.71 -4.93
CA GLN A 255 -21.19 17.04 -5.56
C GLN A 255 -21.71 18.12 -4.61
N ALA A 256 -22.55 17.76 -3.63
CA ALA A 256 -22.97 18.66 -2.55
C ALA A 256 -21.88 18.85 -1.46
N PHE A 257 -20.76 18.14 -1.59
CA PHE A 257 -19.70 18.16 -0.61
C PHE A 257 -18.86 19.44 -0.74
N GLU A 258 -18.71 20.19 0.36
CA GLU A 258 -17.86 21.37 0.42
C GLU A 258 -16.38 20.97 0.52
N TRP A 259 -15.80 20.57 -0.62
CA TRP A 259 -14.41 20.11 -0.70
C TRP A 259 -13.40 21.17 -0.25
N VAL A 260 -13.65 22.45 -0.54
CA VAL A 260 -12.69 23.52 -0.21
C VAL A 260 -12.49 23.65 1.31
N PRO A 261 -13.55 23.86 2.14
CA PRO A 261 -13.40 23.82 3.59
C PRO A 261 -12.74 22.55 4.11
N LEU A 262 -13.15 21.36 3.62
CA LEU A 262 -12.58 20.10 4.09
C LEU A 262 -11.06 20.06 3.85
N VAL A 263 -10.60 20.29 2.62
CA VAL A 263 -9.17 20.14 2.29
C VAL A 263 -8.33 21.18 3.02
N VAL A 264 -8.83 22.41 3.18
CA VAL A 264 -8.18 23.43 4.01
C VAL A 264 -8.04 22.93 5.45
N GLU A 265 -9.07 22.30 6.00
CA GLU A 265 -9.06 21.73 7.34
C GLU A 265 -8.15 20.49 7.45
N MET A 266 -8.06 19.64 6.42
CA MET A 266 -7.14 18.49 6.34
C MET A 266 -5.67 18.91 6.29
N PHE A 267 -5.36 20.08 5.72
CA PHE A 267 -4.02 20.67 5.75
C PHE A 267 -3.78 21.59 6.95
N GLY A 268 -4.79 21.80 7.79
CA GLY A 268 -4.77 22.77 8.89
C GLY A 268 -3.79 22.44 10.02
N GLU A 269 -3.77 23.32 11.01
CA GLU A 269 -2.91 23.18 12.19
C GLU A 269 -3.21 21.87 12.96
N GLY A 270 -2.16 21.19 13.41
CA GLY A 270 -2.27 19.90 14.10
C GLY A 270 -2.45 18.69 13.18
N LYS A 271 -2.64 18.87 11.87
CA LYS A 271 -2.72 17.77 10.90
C LYS A 271 -1.34 17.34 10.40
N LYS A 272 -1.15 16.03 10.21
CA LYS A 272 0.10 15.49 9.65
C LYS A 272 0.14 15.61 8.13
N LEU A 273 -1.00 15.53 7.46
CA LEU A 273 -1.13 15.48 6.01
C LEU A 273 -0.40 16.63 5.30
N ASP A 274 0.57 16.32 4.47
CA ASP A 274 1.29 17.28 3.64
C ASP A 274 1.02 17.08 2.15
N LYS A 275 0.46 15.93 1.75
CA LYS A 275 0.17 15.60 0.36
C LYS A 275 -1.20 14.97 0.23
N LEU A 276 -2.04 15.53 -0.65
CA LEU A 276 -3.36 15.01 -0.97
C LEU A 276 -3.50 14.83 -2.48
N CYS A 277 -3.97 13.67 -2.91
CA CYS A 277 -4.46 13.44 -4.26
C CYS A 277 -5.95 13.12 -4.16
N ILE A 278 -6.79 13.79 -4.93
CA ILE A 278 -8.18 13.36 -5.13
C ILE A 278 -8.24 12.89 -6.57
N ASP A 279 -8.28 11.57 -6.76
CA ASP A 279 -8.44 10.99 -8.08
C ASP A 279 -9.93 10.95 -8.42
N ASN A 280 -10.32 11.90 -9.25
CA ASN A 280 -11.65 12.04 -9.81
C ASN A 280 -11.60 12.15 -11.35
N HIS A 281 -10.65 11.45 -11.99
CA HIS A 281 -10.39 11.57 -13.43
C HIS A 281 -11.64 11.39 -14.30
N ASP A 282 -12.54 10.47 -13.92
CA ASP A 282 -13.78 10.21 -14.66
C ASP A 282 -14.89 11.24 -14.39
N GLN A 283 -14.70 12.15 -13.42
CA GLN A 283 -15.65 13.19 -13.04
C GLN A 283 -14.93 14.50 -12.65
N PRO A 284 -14.37 15.23 -13.63
CA PRO A 284 -13.69 16.51 -13.38
C PRO A 284 -14.60 17.62 -12.83
N GLY A 285 -15.90 17.37 -12.62
CA GLY A 285 -16.88 18.36 -12.20
C GLY A 285 -16.95 18.65 -10.70
N TYR A 286 -16.24 17.88 -9.85
CA TYR A 286 -16.27 18.09 -8.39
C TYR A 286 -15.64 19.42 -7.96
N PHE A 287 -14.61 19.87 -8.67
CA PHE A 287 -13.91 21.11 -8.37
C PHE A 287 -14.21 22.16 -9.43
N THR A 288 -15.26 22.95 -9.20
CA THR A 288 -15.63 24.04 -10.11
C THR A 288 -14.60 25.16 -10.11
N SER A 289 -14.66 26.05 -11.10
CA SER A 289 -13.88 27.29 -11.14
C SER A 289 -13.99 28.11 -9.85
N ASP A 290 -15.16 28.12 -9.19
CA ASP A 290 -15.36 28.83 -7.93
C ASP A 290 -14.61 28.15 -6.78
N CYS A 291 -14.64 26.82 -6.71
CA CYS A 291 -13.86 26.06 -5.74
C CYS A 291 -12.35 26.36 -5.87
N ILE A 292 -11.84 26.39 -7.11
CA ILE A 292 -10.43 26.72 -7.39
C ILE A 292 -10.10 28.14 -6.90
N LYS A 293 -10.98 29.11 -7.17
CA LYS A 293 -10.82 30.49 -6.71
C LYS A 293 -10.78 30.56 -5.18
N GLN A 294 -11.72 29.90 -4.50
CA GLN A 294 -11.74 29.84 -3.04
C GLN A 294 -10.46 29.21 -2.47
N PHE A 295 -9.96 28.12 -3.07
CA PHE A 295 -8.69 27.52 -2.65
C PHE A 295 -7.51 28.48 -2.78
N LYS A 296 -7.40 29.18 -3.90
CA LYS A 296 -6.35 30.17 -4.13
C LYS A 296 -6.37 31.28 -3.08
N GLU A 297 -7.56 31.73 -2.68
CA GLU A 297 -7.74 32.71 -1.62
C GLU A 297 -7.33 32.17 -0.25
N LYS A 298 -7.52 30.86 0.01
CA LYS A 298 -7.15 30.22 1.29
C LYS A 298 -5.69 29.75 1.37
N LEU A 299 -5.05 29.49 0.24
CA LEU A 299 -3.70 28.92 0.15
C LEU A 299 -2.63 29.73 0.93
N PRO A 300 -2.63 31.08 0.90
CA PRO A 300 -1.69 31.87 1.71
C PRO A 300 -1.77 31.62 3.22
N PHE A 301 -2.94 31.20 3.71
CA PHE A 301 -3.21 31.03 5.13
C PHE A 301 -2.91 29.63 5.66
N LEU A 302 -2.60 28.65 4.79
CA LEU A 302 -2.30 27.28 5.22
C LEU A 302 -0.97 27.17 5.98
N GLY A 303 0.00 28.05 5.71
CA GLY A 303 1.29 28.07 6.40
C GLY A 303 2.11 26.77 6.29
N LYS A 304 1.74 25.86 5.37
CA LYS A 304 2.29 24.51 5.24
C LYS A 304 2.79 24.28 3.82
N ARG A 305 3.87 23.50 3.69
CA ARG A 305 4.45 23.12 2.40
C ARG A 305 3.67 21.97 1.79
N ILE A 306 2.54 22.25 1.15
CA ILE A 306 1.63 21.20 0.69
C ILE A 306 1.87 20.77 -0.77
N CYS A 307 1.38 19.58 -1.09
CA CYS A 307 1.19 19.08 -2.46
C CYS A 307 -0.27 18.63 -2.60
N PHE A 308 -1.02 19.24 -3.49
CA PHE A 308 -2.42 18.90 -3.74
C PHE A 308 -2.66 18.70 -5.23
N LYS A 309 -3.35 17.62 -5.60
CA LYS A 309 -3.73 17.30 -6.98
C LYS A 309 -5.19 16.86 -7.03
N PHE A 310 -5.90 17.31 -8.05
CA PHE A 310 -7.25 16.85 -8.38
C PHE A 310 -7.56 17.05 -9.87
N ALA A 311 -8.54 16.31 -10.41
CA ALA A 311 -9.03 16.51 -11.77
C ALA A 311 -10.06 17.65 -11.83
N CYS A 312 -9.99 18.45 -12.88
CA CYS A 312 -10.87 19.61 -13.14
C CYS A 312 -11.26 19.68 -14.62
N LYS A 313 -12.22 20.53 -14.99
CA LYS A 313 -12.59 20.68 -16.40
C LYS A 313 -11.48 21.38 -17.18
N ALA A 314 -11.43 21.13 -18.49
CA ALA A 314 -10.47 21.79 -19.39
C ALA A 314 -10.51 23.33 -19.31
N SER A 315 -11.72 23.90 -19.16
CA SER A 315 -11.94 25.34 -19.02
C SER A 315 -11.44 25.92 -17.69
N GLU A 316 -11.22 25.05 -16.70
CA GLU A 316 -10.82 25.41 -15.33
C GLU A 316 -9.32 25.21 -15.10
N ALA A 317 -8.67 24.39 -15.94
CA ALA A 317 -7.23 24.20 -15.92
C ALA A 317 -6.50 25.47 -16.36
N GLU A 318 -5.46 25.83 -15.62
CA GLU A 318 -4.63 26.98 -15.99
C GLU A 318 -3.72 26.64 -17.16
N ASN A 319 -3.73 27.49 -18.19
CA ASN A 319 -2.83 27.36 -19.34
C ASN A 319 -1.38 27.76 -19.00
N SER A 320 -1.17 28.46 -17.89
CA SER A 320 0.14 28.94 -17.44
C SER A 320 0.23 28.84 -15.91
N PRO A 321 1.38 28.43 -15.34
CA PRO A 321 1.54 28.35 -13.90
C PRO A 321 1.34 29.71 -13.20
N THR A 322 0.58 29.73 -12.12
CA THR A 322 0.38 30.89 -11.23
C THR A 322 1.11 30.67 -9.91
N PHE A 323 1.79 31.71 -9.40
CA PHE A 323 2.50 31.67 -8.12
C PHE A 323 1.68 32.34 -7.01
N ILE A 324 1.42 31.64 -5.91
CA ILE A 324 0.64 32.12 -4.77
C ILE A 324 1.32 31.67 -3.47
N ASN A 325 1.85 32.60 -2.68
CA ASN A 325 2.49 32.33 -1.38
C ASN A 325 3.46 31.12 -1.42
N GLU A 326 4.47 31.19 -2.30
CA GLU A 326 5.46 30.12 -2.54
C GLU A 326 4.93 28.81 -3.14
N HIS A 327 3.64 28.73 -3.46
CA HIS A 327 3.04 27.61 -4.16
C HIS A 327 2.90 27.92 -5.65
N ILE A 328 3.05 26.87 -6.46
CA ILE A 328 2.77 26.87 -7.88
C ILE A 328 1.45 26.18 -8.08
N VAL A 329 0.51 26.89 -8.69
CA VAL A 329 -0.75 26.35 -9.20
C VAL A 329 -0.58 26.17 -10.70
N GLU A 330 -0.69 24.94 -11.19
CA GLU A 330 -0.53 24.64 -12.61
C GLU A 330 -1.60 23.68 -13.10
N GLY A 331 -2.16 24.00 -14.27
CA GLY A 331 -2.95 23.06 -15.04
C GLY A 331 -2.04 22.13 -15.84
N SER A 332 -2.35 20.84 -15.85
CA SER A 332 -1.72 19.87 -16.73
C SER A 332 -2.79 19.02 -17.42
N ARG A 333 -2.39 18.34 -18.49
CA ARG A 333 -3.25 17.41 -19.22
C ARG A 333 -2.61 16.04 -19.14
N ASP A 334 -3.37 15.06 -18.65
CA ASP A 334 -3.01 13.65 -18.80
C ASP A 334 -3.79 13.03 -19.97
N GLN A 335 -3.67 11.71 -20.15
CA GLN A 335 -4.31 11.01 -21.26
C GLN A 335 -5.85 11.05 -21.19
N HIS A 336 -6.43 11.30 -20.02
CA HIS A 336 -7.85 11.09 -19.74
C HIS A 336 -8.57 12.34 -19.24
N SER A 337 -7.85 13.34 -18.71
CA SER A 337 -8.43 14.46 -17.98
C SER A 337 -7.49 15.67 -17.93
N HIS A 338 -8.05 16.79 -17.46
CA HIS A 338 -7.28 17.94 -17.06
C HIS A 338 -7.09 17.91 -15.54
N LEU A 339 -5.89 18.23 -15.10
CA LEU A 339 -5.47 18.18 -13.71
C LEU A 339 -5.09 19.57 -13.26
N LEU A 340 -5.51 19.94 -12.04
CA LEU A 340 -4.91 21.05 -11.33
C LEU A 340 -3.96 20.48 -10.28
N THR A 341 -2.74 21.01 -10.24
CA THR A 341 -1.80 20.72 -9.15
C THR A 341 -1.43 21.99 -8.43
N ILE A 342 -1.32 21.89 -7.11
CA ILE A 342 -0.87 22.94 -6.21
C ILE A 342 0.32 22.37 -5.46
N LYS A 343 1.54 22.84 -5.74
CA LYS A 343 2.75 22.36 -5.09
C LYS A 343 3.50 23.52 -4.45
N HIS A 344 3.95 23.33 -3.22
CA HIS A 344 4.96 24.22 -2.67
C HIS A 344 6.21 24.21 -3.55
N SER A 345 6.86 25.36 -3.75
CA SER A 345 8.02 25.53 -4.63
C SER A 345 9.18 24.58 -4.31
N THR A 346 9.36 24.23 -3.03
CA THR A 346 10.39 23.26 -2.60
C THR A 346 10.04 21.79 -2.88
N ARG A 347 8.82 21.49 -3.35
CA ARG A 347 8.29 20.13 -3.56
C ARG A 347 7.94 19.85 -5.02
N GLN A 348 8.39 20.69 -5.96
CA GLN A 348 8.03 20.60 -7.39
C GLN A 348 8.28 19.22 -7.99
N HIS A 349 9.41 18.59 -7.63
CA HIS A 349 9.85 17.30 -8.15
C HIS A 349 9.14 16.10 -7.51
N GLU A 350 8.31 16.30 -6.49
CA GLU A 350 7.61 15.19 -5.86
C GLU A 350 6.49 14.64 -6.76
N GLY A 351 6.45 13.32 -6.90
CA GLY A 351 5.32 12.59 -7.48
C GLY A 351 4.13 12.51 -6.52
N PHE A 352 2.95 12.23 -7.08
CA PHE A 352 1.72 11.98 -6.31
C PHE A 352 1.43 10.49 -6.07
N ARG A 353 2.04 9.57 -6.85
CA ARG A 353 1.96 8.13 -6.58
C ARG A 353 3.01 7.73 -5.55
N PHE A 354 2.62 6.82 -4.66
CA PHE A 354 3.39 6.36 -3.50
C PHE A 354 4.15 5.06 -3.78
#